data_AF-A0A8H6XCQ5-F1
#
_entry.id   AF-A0A8H6XCQ5-F1
#
_cell.length_a   1.000
_cell.length_b   1.000
_cell.length_c   1.000
_cell.angle_alpha   90.00
_cell.angle_beta   90.00
_cell.angle_gamma   90.00
#
_symmetry.space_group_name_H-M   'P 1'
#
loop_
_entity.id
_entity.type
_entity.pdbx_description
1 polymer ?
#
loop_
_entity_poly.entity_id
_entity_poly.type
_entity_poly.pdbx_seq_one_letter_code
_entity_poly.pdbx_strand_id
1 'polypeptide(L)'
;MCTATVDSILEVVTPKWEQKTEVKFSTIKMREIIVRLQQEKPQIFNPVGAFDGKYNLFSFTKYPFASQSFDVQLDMDDRRRQPKYVVVIVTFAREVNLEILRNLQNPAYKREDLSYAINLLNVFVQAQPKRDHLFNATSIFKQMADDRSIAPLHLWRGVFQSVRPTFDRICIHVDTTVGVVVPARSLVRLCQEYLHVKNLDEITSFQFQQLRLFLRGVKVTVDHIGLREPRTLKIRDLVQSVGDEVFEKVVRQDNGAQERVRISVADHFRANYNITVPPGSLGIRGTRELFPIEFCRSLQQLYRNKLSPDDAAKVLKFGLKNPKEKFEDIKEEWKSLDHRESEFLRGGGITFSASTNPLAIDGRRLDPPRIEYGGGETETLQRPGSWNMVNKTLMTPATIKSWVIVDFTQGSNSTKLTMFLKSLFAEMKKLGISNLRTTPSYGQRLNHIF
;
A
#
# COMPACT_ATOMS: atom_id res chain seq x y z
N MET A 1 30.54 -65.36 3.28
CA MET A 1 29.96 -65.93 4.50
C MET A 1 29.64 -64.79 5.45
N CYS A 2 28.37 -64.72 5.88
CA CYS A 2 27.81 -64.11 7.09
C CYS A 2 28.29 -62.71 7.51
N THR A 3 27.51 -61.64 7.27
CA THR A 3 26.40 -61.10 8.11
C THR A 3 26.81 -60.60 9.49
N ALA A 4 26.71 -59.28 9.73
CA ALA A 4 25.76 -58.70 10.69
C ALA A 4 25.80 -57.17 10.65
N THR A 5 24.61 -56.60 10.41
CA THR A 5 24.21 -55.21 10.58
C THR A 5 24.16 -54.82 12.06
N VAL A 6 24.55 -53.58 12.37
CA VAL A 6 23.95 -52.81 13.48
C VAL A 6 23.74 -51.38 12.98
N ASP A 7 22.52 -51.10 12.55
CA ASP A 7 22.00 -49.75 12.40
C ASP A 7 21.96 -49.07 13.77
N SER A 8 22.90 -48.16 14.04
CA SER A 8 22.71 -47.19 15.10
C SER A 8 21.97 -45.99 14.53
N ILE A 9 20.64 -46.03 14.62
CA ILE A 9 19.80 -44.84 14.52
C ILE A 9 20.19 -43.94 15.70
N LEU A 10 21.07 -42.98 15.45
CA LEU A 10 21.20 -41.79 16.29
C LEU A 10 19.97 -40.93 16.00
N GLU A 11 18.86 -41.21 16.68
CA GLU A 11 17.82 -40.21 16.88
C GLU A 11 18.46 -39.07 17.70
N VAL A 12 18.95 -38.06 17.00
CA VAL A 12 19.28 -36.77 17.59
C VAL A 12 17.95 -36.18 18.05
N VAL A 13 17.56 -36.48 19.29
CA VAL A 13 16.45 -35.81 19.97
C VAL A 13 16.88 -34.37 20.18
N THR A 14 16.61 -33.53 19.18
CA THR A 14 16.74 -32.08 19.28
C THR A 14 15.69 -31.62 20.30
N PRO A 15 16.07 -30.91 21.38
CA PRO A 15 15.12 -30.35 22.33
C PRO A 15 14.08 -29.49 21.58
N LYS A 16 12.79 -29.58 21.94
CA LYS A 16 11.69 -28.86 21.25
C LYS A 16 11.88 -27.33 21.14
N TRP A 17 12.82 -26.72 21.87
CA TRP A 17 13.14 -25.29 21.80
C TRP A 17 14.22 -24.94 20.77
N GLU A 18 14.91 -25.91 20.16
CA GLU A 18 15.85 -25.69 19.04
C GLU A 18 15.17 -25.68 17.67
N GLN A 19 13.85 -25.84 17.60
CA GLN A 19 13.09 -25.44 16.42
C GLN A 19 13.23 -23.92 16.28
N LYS A 20 14.24 -23.47 15.51
CA LYS A 20 14.36 -22.12 14.98
C LYS A 20 13.18 -21.87 14.06
N THR A 21 12.00 -21.67 14.64
CA THR A 21 10.80 -21.30 13.90
C THR A 21 11.06 -19.92 13.36
N GLU A 22 11.22 -19.80 12.04
CA GLU A 22 11.42 -18.52 11.38
C GLU A 22 10.22 -17.60 11.71
N VAL A 23 10.44 -16.61 12.58
CA VAL A 23 9.39 -15.70 12.99
C VAL A 23 9.25 -14.63 11.90
N LYS A 24 8.12 -14.65 11.18
CA LYS A 24 7.82 -13.65 10.16
C LYS A 24 7.34 -12.35 10.80
N PHE A 25 8.19 -11.34 10.79
CA PHE A 25 7.84 -9.98 11.19
C PHE A 25 7.39 -9.13 10.00
N SER A 26 6.66 -8.05 10.28
CA SER A 26 6.38 -7.04 9.24
C SER A 26 7.66 -6.27 8.88
N THR A 27 7.75 -5.74 7.65
CA THR A 27 8.87 -4.90 7.17
C THR A 27 9.22 -3.77 8.14
N ILE A 28 8.21 -3.11 8.72
CA ILE A 28 8.41 -2.03 9.68
C ILE A 28 9.08 -2.56 10.96
N LYS A 29 8.59 -3.69 11.48
CA LYS A 29 9.15 -4.30 12.70
C LYS A 29 10.57 -4.84 12.48
N MET A 30 10.86 -5.41 11.31
CA MET A 30 12.23 -5.84 10.99
C MET A 30 13.21 -4.65 10.91
N ARG A 31 12.79 -3.51 10.33
CA ARG A 31 13.59 -2.28 10.34
C ARG A 31 13.85 -1.77 11.74
N GLU A 32 12.82 -1.75 12.58
CA GLU A 32 12.93 -1.37 14.00
C GLU A 32 13.97 -2.22 14.74
N ILE A 33 13.91 -3.55 14.57
CA ILE A 33 14.86 -4.50 15.19
C ILE A 33 16.29 -4.24 14.71
N ILE A 34 16.52 -4.04 13.41
CA ILE A 34 17.87 -3.79 12.88
C ILE A 34 18.40 -2.42 13.33
N VAL A 35 17.58 -1.38 13.37
CA VAL A 35 17.99 -0.07 13.93
C VAL A 35 18.42 -0.23 15.38
N ARG A 36 17.64 -0.97 16.18
CA ARG A 36 17.95 -1.24 17.59
C ARG A 36 19.27 -2.00 17.75
N LEU A 37 19.48 -3.06 16.97
CA LEU A 37 20.74 -3.80 16.95
C LEU A 37 21.95 -2.88 16.74
N GLN A 38 21.87 -1.99 15.76
CA GLN A 38 22.96 -1.06 15.44
C GLN A 38 23.19 -0.04 16.56
N GLN A 39 22.14 0.40 17.24
CA GLN A 39 22.22 1.30 18.40
C GLN A 39 22.78 0.63 19.66
N GLU A 40 22.46 -0.65 19.88
CA GLU A 40 22.97 -1.43 21.03
C GLU A 40 24.44 -1.85 20.85
N LYS A 41 24.93 -1.91 19.61
CA LYS A 41 26.29 -2.35 19.25
C LYS A 41 27.03 -1.32 18.37
N PRO A 42 27.17 -0.05 18.80
CA PRO A 42 27.78 1.02 17.99
C PRO A 42 29.26 0.78 17.66
N GLN A 43 29.98 0.01 18.48
CA GLN A 43 31.36 -0.39 18.22
C GLN A 43 31.52 -1.34 17.02
N ILE A 44 30.43 -1.96 16.59
CA ILE A 44 30.38 -2.85 15.42
C ILE A 44 29.78 -2.12 14.22
N PHE A 45 28.67 -1.41 14.43
CA PHE A 45 27.87 -0.79 13.37
C PHE A 45 28.11 0.73 13.31
N ASN A 46 29.36 1.12 13.09
CA ASN A 46 29.74 2.51 12.88
C ASN A 46 30.68 2.64 11.67
N PRO A 47 30.28 3.32 10.59
CA PRO A 47 28.96 3.93 10.37
C PRO A 47 27.82 2.91 10.31
N VAL A 48 26.58 3.37 10.53
CA VAL A 48 25.38 2.52 10.48
C VAL A 48 25.11 2.03 9.05
N GLY A 49 24.71 0.77 8.92
CA GLY A 49 24.26 0.16 7.68
C GLY A 49 22.78 0.42 7.38
N ALA A 50 22.45 0.43 6.10
CA ALA A 50 21.09 0.65 5.60
C ALA A 50 20.39 -0.69 5.28
N PHE A 51 19.25 -0.93 5.92
CA PHE A 51 18.49 -2.17 5.79
C PHE A 51 17.30 -2.04 4.83
N ASP A 52 17.12 -3.01 3.95
CA ASP A 52 16.03 -3.03 2.96
C ASP A 52 14.65 -3.36 3.56
N GLY A 53 14.61 -3.85 4.80
CA GLY A 53 13.38 -4.24 5.48
C GLY A 53 12.92 -5.67 5.14
N LYS A 54 13.79 -6.48 4.54
CA LYS A 54 13.59 -7.90 4.26
C LYS A 54 14.79 -8.70 4.78
N TYR A 55 15.88 -8.73 4.05
CA TYR A 55 17.04 -9.59 4.33
C TYR A 55 18.40 -8.90 4.10
N ASN A 56 18.43 -7.77 3.38
CA ASN A 56 19.69 -7.16 2.97
C ASN A 56 20.02 -5.95 3.85
N LEU A 57 21.13 -6.05 4.58
CA LEU A 57 21.78 -4.94 5.29
C LEU A 57 23.02 -4.53 4.50
N PHE A 58 23.02 -3.32 3.96
CA PHE A 58 24.14 -2.76 3.22
C PHE A 58 25.01 -1.86 4.10
N SER A 59 26.32 -1.92 3.91
CA SER A 59 27.29 -1.05 4.58
C SER A 59 28.40 -0.66 3.61
N PHE A 60 28.99 0.52 3.81
CA PHE A 60 30.21 0.96 3.12
C PHE A 60 31.47 0.55 3.88
N THR A 61 31.33 0.04 5.10
CA THR A 61 32.43 -0.50 5.92
C THR A 61 32.23 -1.99 6.17
N LYS A 62 33.32 -2.75 6.06
CA LYS A 62 33.31 -4.19 6.35
C LYS A 62 33.23 -4.38 7.87
N TYR A 63 32.22 -5.12 8.32
CA TYR A 63 32.09 -5.47 9.74
C TYR A 63 33.19 -6.46 10.17
N PRO A 64 33.60 -6.47 11.45
CA PRO A 64 34.71 -7.28 11.96
C PRO A 64 34.35 -8.77 12.15
N PHE A 65 33.46 -9.31 11.33
CA PHE A 65 33.03 -10.72 11.37
C PHE A 65 32.51 -11.19 10.00
N ALA A 66 32.58 -12.50 9.76
CA ALA A 66 31.95 -13.14 8.59
C ALA A 66 30.50 -13.55 8.87
N SER A 67 30.20 -14.04 10.07
CA SER A 67 28.83 -14.31 10.54
C SER A 67 28.78 -14.15 12.05
N GLN A 68 27.76 -13.46 12.56
CA GLN A 68 27.58 -13.26 14.00
C GLN A 68 26.09 -13.22 14.36
N SER A 69 25.76 -13.83 15.51
CA SER A 69 24.41 -13.80 16.09
C SER A 69 24.34 -12.75 17.19
N PHE A 70 23.20 -12.04 17.24
CA PHE A 70 22.94 -10.99 18.21
C PHE A 70 21.57 -11.20 18.84
N ASP A 71 21.50 -11.19 20.16
CA ASP A 71 20.24 -11.13 20.88
C ASP A 71 19.75 -9.69 20.94
N VAL A 72 18.63 -9.41 20.29
CA VAL A 72 18.04 -8.07 20.21
C VAL A 72 16.71 -8.07 20.95
N GLN A 73 16.50 -7.09 21.81
CA GLN A 73 15.24 -6.96 22.52
C GLN A 73 14.11 -6.62 21.53
N LEU A 74 13.03 -7.41 21.55
CA LEU A 74 11.93 -7.27 20.58
C LEU A 74 11.12 -5.99 20.82
N ASP A 75 10.84 -5.67 22.08
CA ASP A 75 10.05 -4.51 22.51
C ASP A 75 10.79 -3.80 23.66
N MET A 76 10.94 -2.48 23.58
CA MET A 76 11.67 -1.65 24.57
C MET A 76 10.90 -1.37 25.87
N ASP A 77 9.68 -1.89 26.01
CA ASP A 77 8.82 -1.52 27.13
C ASP A 77 9.21 -2.33 28.39
N ASP A 78 9.82 -1.64 29.37
CA ASP A 78 10.32 -2.17 30.66
C ASP A 78 9.22 -2.76 31.58
N ARG A 79 7.97 -2.78 31.12
CA ARG A 79 6.79 -3.15 31.93
C ARG A 79 6.42 -4.63 31.84
N ARG A 80 7.08 -5.42 30.99
CA ARG A 80 6.98 -6.89 31.00
C ARG A 80 7.87 -7.47 32.08
N ARG A 81 7.36 -8.45 32.85
CA ARG A 81 8.15 -9.18 33.87
C ARG A 81 9.42 -9.83 33.30
N GLN A 82 9.45 -10.13 31.99
CA GLN A 82 10.63 -10.62 31.28
C GLN A 82 10.68 -10.03 29.85
N PRO A 83 11.80 -9.41 29.44
CA PRO A 83 12.00 -8.96 28.07
C PRO A 83 12.03 -10.15 27.10
N LYS A 84 11.44 -9.96 25.91
CA LYS A 84 11.50 -10.94 24.83
C LYS A 84 12.64 -10.56 23.90
N TYR A 85 13.45 -11.54 23.53
CA TYR A 85 14.54 -11.36 22.59
C TYR A 85 14.27 -12.08 21.27
N VAL A 86 14.86 -11.57 20.21
CA VAL A 86 14.96 -12.22 18.91
C VAL A 86 16.43 -12.34 18.54
N VAL A 87 16.83 -13.51 18.06
CA VAL A 87 18.18 -13.72 17.56
C VAL A 87 18.25 -13.20 16.12
N VAL A 88 19.08 -12.19 15.90
CA VAL A 88 19.40 -11.67 14.57
C VAL A 88 20.76 -12.21 14.15
N ILE A 89 20.81 -12.92 13.02
CA ILE A 89 22.06 -13.44 12.46
C ILE A 89 22.47 -12.56 11.28
N VAL A 90 23.61 -11.90 11.39
CA VAL A 90 24.19 -11.09 10.30
C VAL A 90 25.33 -11.87 9.69
N THR A 91 25.23 -12.17 8.39
CA THR A 91 26.25 -12.92 7.63
C THR A 91 26.69 -12.11 6.43
N PHE A 92 28.01 -12.04 6.21
CA PHE A 92 28.60 -11.45 5.02
C PHE A 92 28.14 -12.23 3.79
N ALA A 93 27.36 -11.57 2.93
CA ALA A 93 26.85 -12.18 1.72
C ALA A 93 27.82 -11.97 0.55
N ARG A 94 28.15 -10.70 0.25
CA ARG A 94 29.04 -10.34 -0.86
C ARG A 94 29.52 -8.90 -0.78
N GLU A 95 30.55 -8.60 -1.56
CA GLU A 95 30.99 -7.24 -1.87
C GLU A 95 30.26 -6.72 -3.12
N VAL A 96 29.91 -5.43 -3.13
CA VAL A 96 29.25 -4.75 -4.25
C VAL A 96 30.24 -3.80 -4.89
N ASN A 97 30.63 -4.08 -6.13
CA ASN A 97 31.54 -3.19 -6.87
C ASN A 97 30.80 -1.91 -7.28
N LEU A 98 31.23 -0.76 -6.77
CA LEU A 98 30.68 0.55 -7.11
C LEU A 98 31.41 1.25 -8.26
N GLU A 99 32.56 0.73 -8.74
CA GLU A 99 33.27 1.31 -9.89
C GLU A 99 32.45 1.24 -11.18
N ILE A 100 31.55 0.26 -11.26
CA ILE A 100 30.55 0.11 -12.33
C ILE A 100 29.73 1.39 -12.53
N LEU A 101 29.52 2.15 -11.47
CA LEU A 101 28.76 3.39 -11.47
C LEU A 101 29.48 4.55 -12.18
N ARG A 102 30.81 4.46 -12.36
CA ARG A 102 31.61 5.48 -13.05
C ARG A 102 31.55 5.33 -14.58
N ASN A 103 31.35 4.13 -15.09
CA ASN A 103 31.24 3.85 -16.53
C ASN A 103 30.11 2.86 -16.79
N LEU A 104 28.88 3.37 -16.79
CA LEU A 104 27.66 2.57 -16.96
C LEU A 104 27.55 1.86 -18.32
N GLN A 105 28.38 2.22 -19.30
CA GLN A 105 28.35 1.69 -20.65
C GLN A 105 29.38 0.60 -20.92
N ASN A 106 30.28 0.35 -19.96
CA ASN A 106 31.33 -0.63 -20.18
C ASN A 106 30.70 -2.03 -20.35
N PRO A 107 30.86 -2.67 -21.53
CA PRO A 107 30.22 -3.95 -21.84
C PRO A 107 30.77 -5.11 -20.99
N ALA A 108 31.92 -4.94 -20.35
CA ALA A 108 32.48 -5.94 -19.43
C ALA A 108 31.67 -6.08 -18.14
N TYR A 109 30.88 -5.06 -17.78
CA TYR A 109 30.10 -5.09 -16.56
C TYR A 109 28.81 -5.90 -16.71
N LYS A 110 28.59 -6.82 -15.76
CA LYS A 110 27.35 -7.59 -15.70
C LYS A 110 26.20 -6.71 -15.23
N ARG A 111 25.03 -6.87 -15.86
CA ARG A 111 23.81 -6.14 -15.48
C ARG A 111 23.38 -6.39 -14.04
N GLU A 112 23.64 -7.59 -13.53
CA GLU A 112 23.32 -7.96 -12.14
C GLU A 112 24.12 -7.12 -11.14
N ASP A 113 25.42 -6.94 -11.36
CA ASP A 113 26.27 -6.14 -10.47
C ASP A 113 25.83 -4.67 -10.44
N LEU A 114 25.38 -4.13 -11.58
CA LEU A 114 24.77 -2.80 -11.63
C LEU A 114 23.47 -2.75 -10.80
N SER A 115 22.64 -3.80 -10.89
CA SER A 115 21.40 -3.89 -10.10
C SER A 115 21.68 -3.89 -8.59
N TYR A 116 22.71 -4.61 -8.13
CA TYR A 116 23.11 -4.59 -6.73
C TYR A 116 23.59 -3.21 -6.28
N ALA A 117 24.42 -2.54 -7.08
CA ALA A 117 24.91 -1.20 -6.79
C ALA A 117 23.77 -0.16 -6.74
N ILE A 118 22.83 -0.22 -7.70
CA ILE A 118 21.65 0.66 -7.71
C ILE A 118 20.71 0.36 -6.54
N ASN A 119 20.52 -0.92 -6.18
CA ASN A 119 19.70 -1.30 -5.03
C ASN A 119 20.32 -0.80 -3.71
N LEU A 120 21.64 -0.94 -3.54
CA LEU A 120 22.37 -0.40 -2.41
C LEU A 120 22.07 1.11 -2.26
N LEU A 121 22.28 1.89 -3.32
CA LEU A 121 22.02 3.34 -3.28
C LEU A 121 20.55 3.67 -2.97
N ASN A 122 19.60 2.93 -3.55
CA ASN A 122 18.17 3.11 -3.26
C ASN A 122 17.85 2.86 -1.76
N VAL A 123 18.46 1.83 -1.16
CA VAL A 123 18.24 1.51 0.27
C VAL A 123 18.80 2.61 1.16
N PHE A 124 20.00 3.14 0.86
CA PHE A 124 20.61 4.25 1.60
C PHE A 124 19.81 5.54 1.52
N VAL A 125 19.43 5.95 0.31
CA VAL A 125 18.64 7.17 0.07
C VAL A 125 17.28 7.13 0.78
N GLN A 126 16.70 5.94 0.92
CA GLN A 126 15.39 5.74 1.56
C GLN A 126 15.48 5.42 3.06
N ALA A 127 16.67 5.22 3.62
CA ALA A 127 16.83 4.73 5.00
C ALA A 127 16.27 5.72 6.03
N GLN A 128 16.75 6.98 6.01
CA GLN A 128 16.27 8.03 6.90
C GLN A 128 14.80 8.40 6.64
N PRO A 129 14.36 8.68 5.39
CA PRO A 129 12.99 9.10 5.15
C PRO A 129 11.92 8.06 5.55
N LYS A 130 12.23 6.76 5.44
CA LYS A 130 11.32 5.67 5.87
C LYS A 130 11.31 5.44 7.37
N ARG A 131 12.30 5.95 8.10
CA ARG A 131 12.32 5.94 9.57
C ARG A 131 11.37 6.99 10.12
N ASP A 132 11.33 8.16 9.48
CA ASP A 132 10.67 9.35 10.02
C ASP A 132 9.21 9.51 9.53
N HIS A 133 8.83 8.83 8.45
CA HIS A 133 7.54 9.01 7.80
C HIS A 133 6.82 7.69 7.47
N LEU A 134 5.50 7.79 7.29
CA LEU A 134 4.74 6.69 6.67
C LEU A 134 5.26 6.45 5.26
N PHE A 135 5.34 5.19 4.83
CA PHE A 135 5.88 4.86 3.52
C PHE A 135 5.14 3.71 2.83
N ASN A 136 5.20 3.71 1.51
CA ASN A 136 4.81 2.60 0.65
C ASN A 136 5.84 2.43 -0.46
N ALA A 137 6.45 1.25 -0.53
CA ALA A 137 7.55 0.96 -1.44
C ALA A 137 8.64 2.04 -1.38
N THR A 138 8.80 2.87 -2.40
CA THR A 138 9.81 3.94 -2.53
C THR A 138 9.26 5.33 -2.25
N SER A 139 7.97 5.43 -1.94
CA SER A 139 7.30 6.69 -1.59
C SER A 139 7.18 6.85 -0.09
N ILE A 140 7.42 8.07 0.39
CA ILE A 140 7.15 8.50 1.75
C ILE A 140 6.01 9.51 1.78
N PHE A 141 5.28 9.59 2.88
CA PHE A 141 4.12 10.46 3.04
C PHE A 141 4.28 11.27 4.31
N LYS A 142 4.33 12.59 4.12
CA LYS A 142 4.56 13.55 5.19
C LYS A 142 3.22 13.98 5.77
N GLN A 143 3.18 14.11 7.09
CA GLN A 143 2.03 14.69 7.76
C GLN A 143 1.93 16.17 7.35
N MET A 144 0.83 16.55 6.72
CA MET A 144 0.50 17.93 6.41
C MET A 144 -0.75 18.35 7.18
N ALA A 145 -1.18 19.61 7.01
CA ALA A 145 -2.51 20.04 7.48
C ALA A 145 -3.57 19.04 7.02
N ASP A 146 -4.44 18.61 7.94
CA ASP A 146 -5.45 17.58 7.71
C ASP A 146 -6.41 17.98 6.58
N ASP A 147 -6.10 17.61 5.33
CA ASP A 147 -7.08 17.67 4.25
C ASP A 147 -8.12 16.56 4.47
N ARG A 148 -9.35 16.99 4.76
CA ARG A 148 -10.51 16.15 5.10
C ARG A 148 -11.52 16.04 3.95
N SER A 149 -11.11 16.27 2.71
CA SER A 149 -12.00 16.18 1.53
C SER A 149 -12.64 14.79 1.34
N ILE A 150 -11.99 13.75 1.86
CA ILE A 150 -12.45 12.35 1.86
C ILE A 150 -12.64 11.81 3.29
N ALA A 151 -13.06 12.67 4.22
CA ALA A 151 -13.31 12.27 5.60
C ALA A 151 -14.14 10.97 5.68
N PRO A 152 -13.80 10.04 6.58
CA PRO A 152 -12.84 10.19 7.69
C PRO A 152 -11.37 9.97 7.32
N LEU A 153 -11.07 9.63 6.06
CA LEU A 153 -9.70 9.48 5.59
C LEU A 153 -9.08 10.86 5.33
N HIS A 154 -7.75 10.95 5.49
CA HIS A 154 -7.01 12.18 5.24
C HIS A 154 -6.13 12.01 3.99
N LEU A 155 -5.96 13.08 3.22
CA LEU A 155 -5.01 13.11 2.09
C LEU A 155 -3.69 13.71 2.53
N TRP A 156 -2.62 12.94 2.33
CA TRP A 156 -1.26 13.36 2.61
C TRP A 156 -0.46 13.51 1.34
N ARG A 157 0.35 14.57 1.25
CA ARG A 157 1.36 14.68 0.20
C ARG A 157 2.53 13.76 0.52
N GLY A 158 3.11 13.22 -0.53
CA GLY A 158 4.25 12.33 -0.44
C GLY A 158 5.25 12.57 -1.54
N VAL A 159 6.41 11.95 -1.37
CA VAL A 159 7.54 12.06 -2.28
C VAL A 159 7.97 10.66 -2.66
N PHE A 160 7.94 10.38 -3.96
CA PHE A 160 8.60 9.23 -4.56
C PHE A 160 10.07 9.58 -4.78
N GLN A 161 10.98 8.69 -4.39
CA GLN A 161 12.39 8.83 -4.73
C GLN A 161 13.06 7.50 -5.09
N SER A 162 13.84 7.50 -6.17
CA SER A 162 14.59 6.33 -6.59
C SER A 162 15.85 6.72 -7.35
N VAL A 163 16.96 6.05 -7.03
CA VAL A 163 18.22 6.14 -7.76
C VAL A 163 18.10 5.33 -9.04
N ARG A 164 18.44 5.95 -10.18
CA ARG A 164 18.38 5.34 -11.51
C ARG A 164 19.66 5.59 -12.31
N PRO A 165 20.18 4.58 -13.01
CA PRO A 165 21.20 4.79 -14.02
C PRO A 165 20.58 5.48 -15.25
N THR A 166 21.31 6.43 -15.83
CA THR A 166 21.05 6.99 -17.16
C THR A 166 22.12 6.46 -18.13
N PHE A 167 22.20 7.06 -19.32
CA PHE A 167 23.22 6.71 -20.31
C PHE A 167 24.65 6.92 -19.79
N ASP A 168 24.91 8.03 -19.09
CA ASP A 168 26.27 8.49 -18.75
C ASP A 168 26.49 8.76 -17.26
N ARG A 169 25.43 8.76 -16.44
CA ARG A 169 25.50 9.10 -15.01
C ARG A 169 24.40 8.43 -14.23
N ILE A 170 24.40 8.63 -12.91
CA ILE A 170 23.32 8.20 -12.03
C ILE A 170 22.54 9.43 -11.61
N CYS A 171 21.22 9.32 -11.63
CA CYS A 171 20.35 10.37 -11.15
C CYS A 171 19.43 9.85 -10.04
N ILE A 172 18.94 10.79 -9.23
CA ILE A 172 17.83 10.53 -8.34
C ILE A 172 16.56 11.05 -9.00
N HIS A 173 15.63 10.13 -9.25
CA HIS A 173 14.32 10.44 -9.77
C HIS A 173 13.39 10.75 -8.60
N VAL A 174 12.84 11.96 -8.60
CA VAL A 174 11.94 12.48 -7.56
C VAL A 174 10.63 12.89 -8.20
N ASP A 175 9.51 12.48 -7.61
CA ASP A 175 8.18 12.92 -8.03
C ASP A 175 7.28 13.10 -6.81
N THR A 176 6.24 13.92 -6.94
CA THR A 176 5.22 14.05 -5.91
C THR A 176 4.16 12.96 -6.04
N THR A 177 3.60 12.56 -4.90
CA THR A 177 2.56 11.55 -4.83
C THR A 177 1.55 11.90 -3.73
N VAL A 178 0.44 11.18 -3.68
CA VAL A 178 -0.63 11.37 -2.70
C VAL A 178 -0.88 10.05 -1.99
N GLY A 179 -0.89 10.08 -0.67
CA GLY A 179 -1.22 8.95 0.18
C GLY A 179 -2.56 9.18 0.86
N VAL A 180 -3.37 8.13 0.95
CA VAL A 180 -4.59 8.15 1.75
C VAL A 180 -4.28 7.57 3.11
N VAL A 181 -4.65 8.28 4.18
CA VAL A 181 -4.27 7.96 5.55
C VAL A 181 -5.51 7.76 6.40
N VAL A 182 -5.54 6.66 7.14
CA VAL A 182 -6.45 6.46 8.27
C VAL A 182 -5.87 7.24 9.44
N PRO A 183 -6.59 8.21 10.03
CA PRO A 183 -6.11 8.95 11.19
C PRO A 183 -6.13 8.09 12.45
N ALA A 184 -5.33 8.45 13.46
CA ALA A 184 -5.43 7.82 14.77
C ALA A 184 -6.66 8.34 15.53
N ARG A 185 -7.71 7.51 15.67
CA ARG A 185 -9.02 7.94 16.20
C ARG A 185 -9.79 6.77 16.81
N SER A 186 -10.74 7.07 17.71
CA SER A 186 -11.71 6.07 18.19
C SER A 186 -12.37 5.38 16.99
N LEU A 187 -12.43 4.04 17.02
CA LEU A 187 -12.98 3.27 15.92
C LEU A 187 -14.47 3.58 15.72
N VAL A 188 -15.21 3.81 16.80
CA VAL A 188 -16.61 4.28 16.77
C VAL A 188 -16.73 5.57 15.97
N ARG A 189 -15.90 6.58 16.26
CA ARG A 189 -15.92 7.87 15.54
C ARG A 189 -15.55 7.70 14.08
N LEU A 190 -14.55 6.86 13.79
CA LEU A 190 -14.15 6.55 12.42
C LEU A 190 -15.31 5.94 11.61
N CYS A 191 -16.04 4.98 12.20
CA CYS A 191 -17.19 4.34 11.58
C CYS A 191 -18.38 5.31 11.37
N GLN A 192 -18.68 6.13 12.37
CA GLN A 192 -19.75 7.14 12.30
C GLN A 192 -19.49 8.14 11.17
N GLU A 193 -18.27 8.65 11.07
CA GLU A 193 -17.87 9.58 10.02
C GLU A 193 -17.90 8.92 8.63
N TYR A 194 -17.44 7.67 8.50
CA TYR A 194 -17.46 6.93 7.23
C TYR A 194 -18.88 6.70 6.69
N LEU A 195 -19.82 6.34 7.56
CA LEU A 195 -21.21 6.10 7.18
C LEU A 195 -22.07 7.38 7.18
N HIS A 196 -21.53 8.50 7.66
CA HIS A 196 -22.27 9.74 7.92
C HIS A 196 -23.49 9.54 8.83
N VAL A 197 -23.34 8.74 9.89
CA VAL A 197 -24.39 8.45 10.89
C VAL A 197 -23.99 8.91 12.28
N LYS A 198 -24.97 9.25 13.11
CA LYS A 198 -24.73 9.61 14.52
C LYS A 198 -24.64 8.40 15.43
N ASN A 199 -25.43 7.37 15.17
CA ASN A 199 -25.44 6.12 15.94
C ASN A 199 -25.13 4.92 15.02
N LEU A 200 -24.37 3.96 15.53
CA LEU A 200 -24.02 2.71 14.84
C LEU A 200 -25.01 1.57 15.15
N ASP A 201 -25.88 1.72 16.15
CA ASP A 201 -26.85 0.68 16.54
C ASP A 201 -27.95 0.46 15.47
N GLU A 202 -28.19 1.46 14.62
CA GLU A 202 -29.29 1.48 13.63
C GLU A 202 -28.81 1.26 12.19
N ILE A 203 -27.59 0.74 11.99
CA ILE A 203 -27.05 0.56 10.65
C ILE A 203 -27.74 -0.59 9.90
N THR A 204 -27.99 -0.37 8.62
CA THR A 204 -28.54 -1.39 7.72
C THR A 204 -27.50 -2.48 7.41
N SER A 205 -27.96 -3.65 6.97
CA SER A 205 -27.07 -4.73 6.51
C SER A 205 -26.11 -4.28 5.39
N PHE A 206 -26.55 -3.35 4.54
CA PHE A 206 -25.70 -2.75 3.51
C PHE A 206 -24.57 -1.89 4.12
N GLN A 207 -24.90 -1.01 5.06
CA GLN A 207 -23.92 -0.18 5.77
C GLN A 207 -22.93 -1.03 6.59
N PHE A 208 -23.40 -2.13 7.20
CA PHE A 208 -22.52 -3.09 7.86
C PHE A 208 -21.49 -3.68 6.90
N GLN A 209 -21.90 -4.11 5.68
CA GLN A 209 -20.94 -4.61 4.68
C GLN A 209 -19.97 -3.50 4.22
N GLN A 210 -20.42 -2.25 4.10
CA GLN A 210 -19.54 -1.12 3.79
C GLN A 210 -18.46 -0.94 4.86
N LEU A 211 -18.83 -0.94 6.15
CA LEU A 211 -17.87 -0.88 7.26
C LEU A 211 -16.93 -2.07 7.30
N ARG A 212 -17.46 -3.27 7.08
CA ARG A 212 -16.67 -4.51 7.03
C ARG A 212 -15.56 -4.42 5.98
N LEU A 213 -15.87 -3.92 4.78
CA LEU A 213 -14.88 -3.72 3.72
C LEU A 213 -13.91 -2.57 4.04
N PHE A 214 -14.42 -1.46 4.57
CA PHE A 214 -13.62 -0.30 4.98
C PHE A 214 -12.56 -0.65 6.02
N LEU A 215 -12.95 -1.37 7.07
CA LEU A 215 -12.08 -1.69 8.21
C LEU A 215 -11.17 -2.89 7.98
N ARG A 216 -11.42 -3.71 6.96
CA ARG A 216 -10.65 -4.94 6.73
C ARG A 216 -9.17 -4.62 6.57
N GLY A 217 -8.34 -5.21 7.43
CA GLY A 217 -6.89 -5.03 7.41
C GLY A 217 -6.37 -3.74 8.02
N VAL A 218 -7.24 -2.84 8.50
CA VAL A 218 -6.86 -1.67 9.30
C VAL A 218 -6.26 -2.16 10.62
N LYS A 219 -5.16 -1.53 11.03
CA LYS A 219 -4.55 -1.78 12.34
C LYS A 219 -5.15 -0.89 13.41
N VAL A 220 -5.42 -1.46 14.57
CA VAL A 220 -6.01 -0.77 15.72
C VAL A 220 -5.26 -1.12 17.00
N THR A 221 -5.32 -0.25 18.00
CA THR A 221 -5.01 -0.58 19.39
C THR A 221 -6.30 -0.80 20.17
N VAL A 222 -6.19 -1.57 21.24
CA VAL A 222 -7.29 -1.73 22.20
C VAL A 222 -6.97 -0.87 23.41
N ASP A 223 -7.79 0.16 23.60
CA ASP A 223 -7.72 1.12 24.69
C ASP A 223 -8.80 0.75 25.72
N HIS A 224 -8.64 1.16 26.99
CA HIS A 224 -9.71 1.16 28.02
C HIS A 224 -10.10 -0.13 28.75
N ILE A 225 -9.35 -1.23 28.67
CA ILE A 225 -9.68 -2.48 29.39
C ILE A 225 -8.65 -2.86 30.48
N GLY A 226 -7.88 -1.89 31.00
CA GLY A 226 -6.83 -2.15 31.99
C GLY A 226 -5.70 -3.07 31.49
N LEU A 227 -5.62 -3.30 30.17
CA LEU A 227 -4.51 -4.00 29.54
C LEU A 227 -3.23 -3.18 29.78
N ARG A 228 -2.20 -3.84 30.32
CA ARG A 228 -0.91 -3.20 30.65
C ARG A 228 -0.17 -2.64 29.42
N GLU A 229 -0.53 -3.09 28.21
CA GLU A 229 0.01 -2.60 26.93
C GLU A 229 -1.12 -2.52 25.89
N PRO A 230 -1.26 -1.39 25.15
CA PRO A 230 -2.14 -1.32 23.99
C PRO A 230 -1.57 -2.21 22.87
N ARG A 231 -2.17 -3.39 22.69
CA ARG A 231 -1.76 -4.32 21.65
C ARG A 231 -2.26 -3.85 20.30
N THR A 232 -1.36 -3.77 19.32
CA THR A 232 -1.75 -3.53 17.93
C THR A 232 -2.32 -4.81 17.32
N LEU A 233 -3.56 -4.73 16.85
CA LEU A 233 -4.29 -5.79 16.18
C LEU A 233 -4.57 -5.39 14.74
N LYS A 234 -4.60 -6.37 13.83
CA LYS A 234 -5.10 -6.17 12.47
C LYS A 234 -6.52 -6.70 12.39
N ILE A 235 -7.47 -5.86 12.02
CA ILE A 235 -8.87 -6.27 11.82
C ILE A 235 -8.91 -7.26 10.66
N ARG A 236 -9.39 -8.47 10.91
CA ARG A 236 -9.65 -9.48 9.87
C ARG A 236 -11.10 -9.45 9.43
N ASP A 237 -12.00 -9.17 10.36
CA ASP A 237 -13.43 -9.06 10.09
C ASP A 237 -14.15 -8.10 11.05
N LEU A 238 -15.35 -7.68 10.66
CA LEU A 238 -16.31 -6.97 11.51
C LEU A 238 -17.41 -7.95 11.95
N VAL A 239 -17.84 -7.84 13.20
CA VAL A 239 -18.84 -8.69 13.85
C VAL A 239 -20.03 -7.81 14.24
N GLN A 240 -21.23 -8.26 13.92
CA GLN A 240 -22.45 -7.48 14.15
C GLN A 240 -22.91 -7.51 15.61
N SER A 241 -22.82 -8.66 16.27
CA SER A 241 -23.17 -8.82 17.69
C SER A 241 -22.02 -9.48 18.44
N VAL A 242 -20.97 -8.70 18.75
CA VAL A 242 -19.76 -9.27 19.33
C VAL A 242 -19.98 -9.84 20.73
N GLY A 243 -20.94 -9.29 21.49
CA GLY A 243 -21.27 -9.78 22.82
C GLY A 243 -21.72 -11.25 22.84
N ASP A 244 -22.41 -11.67 21.78
CA ASP A 244 -22.98 -13.02 21.64
C ASP A 244 -21.96 -14.04 21.12
N GLU A 245 -20.80 -13.59 20.65
CA GLU A 245 -19.74 -14.47 20.18
C GLU A 245 -19.15 -15.28 21.33
N VAL A 246 -18.95 -16.58 21.09
CA VAL A 246 -18.43 -17.52 22.08
C VAL A 246 -17.02 -17.96 21.70
N PHE A 247 -16.13 -18.05 22.69
CA PHE A 247 -14.77 -18.57 22.51
C PHE A 247 -14.39 -19.54 23.62
N GLU A 248 -13.39 -20.38 23.35
CA GLU A 248 -12.84 -21.30 24.34
C GLU A 248 -11.80 -20.58 25.21
N LYS A 249 -12.08 -20.49 26.51
CA LYS A 249 -11.16 -19.98 27.53
C LYS A 249 -10.57 -21.15 28.29
N VAL A 250 -9.24 -21.21 28.36
CA VAL A 250 -8.55 -22.16 29.23
C VAL A 250 -8.55 -21.60 30.65
N VAL A 251 -9.22 -22.30 31.57
CA VAL A 251 -9.24 -21.98 33.00
C VAL A 251 -8.34 -22.98 33.72
N ARG A 252 -7.48 -22.49 34.61
CA ARG A 252 -6.70 -23.35 35.50
C ARG A 252 -7.49 -23.58 36.76
N GLN A 253 -7.74 -24.85 37.07
CA GLN A 253 -8.34 -25.26 38.34
C GLN A 253 -7.27 -25.29 39.44
N ASP A 254 -7.72 -25.28 40.70
CA ASP A 254 -6.84 -25.26 41.89
C ASP A 254 -5.95 -26.51 42.00
N ASN A 255 -6.37 -27.62 41.40
CA ASN A 255 -5.59 -28.87 41.28
C ASN A 255 -4.54 -28.85 40.15
N GLY A 256 -4.38 -27.72 39.43
CA GLY A 256 -3.46 -27.58 38.30
C GLY A 256 -4.00 -28.09 36.96
N ALA A 257 -5.20 -28.70 36.92
CA ALA A 257 -5.84 -29.14 35.69
C ALA A 257 -6.26 -27.94 34.81
N GLN A 258 -6.17 -28.11 33.50
CA GLN A 258 -6.62 -27.12 32.51
C GLN A 258 -7.95 -27.55 31.93
N GLU A 259 -8.99 -26.78 32.20
CA GLU A 259 -10.31 -26.98 31.62
C GLU A 259 -10.56 -25.97 30.50
N ARG A 260 -11.18 -26.42 29.42
CA ARG A 260 -11.62 -25.54 28.33
C ARG A 260 -13.09 -25.23 28.52
N VAL A 261 -13.38 -24.00 28.93
CA VAL A 261 -14.75 -23.52 29.13
C VAL A 261 -15.14 -22.63 27.95
N ARG A 262 -16.33 -22.84 27.41
CA ARG A 262 -16.93 -21.92 26.43
C ARG A 262 -17.58 -20.76 27.16
N ILE A 263 -17.19 -19.54 26.81
CA ILE A 263 -17.70 -18.31 27.41
C ILE A 263 -18.00 -17.28 26.31
N SER A 264 -19.07 -16.52 26.47
CA SER A 264 -19.38 -15.40 25.57
C SER A 264 -18.42 -14.23 25.79
N VAL A 265 -18.26 -13.36 24.80
CA VAL A 265 -17.51 -12.11 24.95
C VAL A 265 -18.15 -11.24 26.03
N ALA A 266 -19.49 -11.12 26.06
CA ALA A 266 -20.18 -10.33 27.06
C ALA A 266 -19.91 -10.82 28.49
N ASP A 267 -19.99 -12.13 28.73
CA ASP A 267 -19.73 -12.72 30.06
C ASP A 267 -18.25 -12.62 30.44
N HIS A 268 -17.35 -12.78 29.47
CA HIS A 268 -15.93 -12.57 29.70
C HIS A 268 -15.64 -11.13 30.15
N PHE A 269 -16.20 -10.14 29.45
CA PHE A 269 -15.99 -8.73 29.79
C PHE A 269 -16.57 -8.36 31.15
N ARG A 270 -17.75 -8.90 31.48
CA ARG A 270 -18.36 -8.71 32.80
C ARG A 270 -17.52 -9.34 33.91
N ALA A 271 -17.10 -10.59 33.75
CA ALA A 271 -16.36 -11.33 34.78
C ALA A 271 -14.93 -10.82 34.99
N ASN A 272 -14.23 -10.44 33.92
CA ASN A 272 -12.81 -10.08 33.98
C ASN A 272 -12.55 -8.58 34.12
N TYR A 273 -13.47 -7.72 33.69
CA TYR A 273 -13.26 -6.27 33.66
C TYR A 273 -14.40 -5.46 34.27
N ASN A 274 -15.49 -6.10 34.75
CA ASN A 274 -16.69 -5.44 35.25
C ASN A 274 -17.31 -4.46 34.22
N ILE A 275 -17.27 -4.85 32.93
CA ILE A 275 -17.81 -4.07 31.81
C ILE A 275 -19.00 -4.81 31.21
N THR A 276 -20.13 -4.12 31.04
CA THR A 276 -21.28 -4.64 30.31
C THR A 276 -21.14 -4.31 28.83
N VAL A 277 -21.13 -5.34 27.98
CA VAL A 277 -21.23 -5.21 26.52
C VAL A 277 -22.71 -5.36 26.12
N PRO A 278 -23.36 -4.32 25.58
CA PRO A 278 -24.74 -4.40 25.14
C PRO A 278 -24.98 -5.47 24.05
N PRO A 279 -26.18 -6.06 23.98
CA PRO A 279 -26.58 -6.89 22.84
C PRO A 279 -26.52 -6.09 21.53
N GLY A 280 -26.06 -6.72 20.45
CA GLY A 280 -25.95 -6.06 19.14
C GLY A 280 -24.78 -5.08 19.00
N SER A 281 -23.89 -4.95 19.99
CA SER A 281 -22.68 -4.14 19.84
C SER A 281 -21.78 -4.68 18.73
N LEU A 282 -21.32 -3.78 17.85
CA LEU A 282 -20.35 -4.10 16.83
C LEU A 282 -19.00 -4.47 17.46
N GLY A 283 -18.29 -5.40 16.85
CA GLY A 283 -16.93 -5.74 17.27
C GLY A 283 -16.01 -6.06 16.12
N ILE A 284 -14.72 -6.08 16.41
CA ILE A 284 -13.69 -6.53 15.47
C ILE A 284 -13.26 -7.95 15.80
N ARG A 285 -12.89 -8.67 14.75
CA ARG A 285 -12.21 -9.96 14.84
C ARG A 285 -10.76 -9.82 14.39
N GLY A 286 -9.85 -10.15 15.28
CA GLY A 286 -8.42 -10.30 15.02
C GLY A 286 -8.06 -11.71 14.55
N THR A 287 -6.88 -12.20 14.94
CA THR A 287 -6.46 -13.59 14.65
C THR A 287 -7.01 -14.55 15.70
N ARG A 288 -6.94 -14.16 16.97
CA ARG A 288 -7.48 -14.88 18.13
C ARG A 288 -8.24 -13.95 19.08
N GLU A 289 -8.48 -12.73 18.63
CA GLU A 289 -8.98 -11.63 19.42
C GLU A 289 -10.39 -11.23 18.96
N LEU A 290 -11.27 -10.95 19.92
CA LEU A 290 -12.59 -10.38 19.70
C LEU A 290 -12.74 -9.20 20.66
N PHE A 291 -13.01 -8.01 20.11
CA PHE A 291 -13.13 -6.80 20.89
C PHE A 291 -14.29 -5.95 20.38
N PRO A 292 -15.15 -5.42 21.26
CA PRO A 292 -16.09 -4.37 20.88
C PRO A 292 -15.38 -3.14 20.33
N ILE A 293 -15.97 -2.49 19.33
CA ILE A 293 -15.34 -1.35 18.64
C ILE A 293 -15.12 -0.14 19.55
N GLU A 294 -15.87 -0.04 20.64
CA GLU A 294 -15.81 1.01 21.67
C GLU A 294 -14.45 1.04 22.36
N PHE A 295 -13.80 -0.12 22.46
CA PHE A 295 -12.48 -0.27 23.06
C PHE A 295 -11.36 -0.18 22.03
N CYS A 296 -11.66 0.10 20.76
CA CYS A 296 -10.68 0.09 19.69
C CYS A 296 -10.37 1.50 19.19
N ARG A 297 -9.09 1.74 18.87
CA ARG A 297 -8.60 2.98 18.27
C ARG A 297 -7.80 2.67 17.02
N SER A 298 -8.11 3.31 15.90
CA SER A 298 -7.28 3.19 14.69
C SER A 298 -5.89 3.77 14.92
N LEU A 299 -4.89 3.14 14.30
CA LEU A 299 -3.56 3.71 14.18
C LEU A 299 -3.48 4.64 12.97
N GLN A 300 -2.64 5.65 13.07
CA GLN A 300 -2.26 6.48 11.93
C GLN A 300 -1.46 5.63 10.93
N GLN A 301 -2.05 5.37 9.76
CA GLN A 301 -1.47 4.46 8.77
C GLN A 301 -2.00 4.74 7.36
N LEU A 302 -1.30 4.24 6.34
CA LEU A 302 -1.80 4.28 4.97
C LEU A 302 -3.01 3.35 4.80
N TYR A 303 -4.08 3.91 4.23
CA TYR A 303 -5.26 3.17 3.81
C TYR A 303 -4.95 2.40 2.52
N ARG A 304 -5.24 1.10 2.50
CA ARG A 304 -4.89 0.19 1.40
C ARG A 304 -6.10 -0.47 0.73
N ASN A 305 -7.29 -0.22 1.25
CA ASN A 305 -8.49 -0.80 0.68
C ASN A 305 -8.97 0.05 -0.49
N LYS A 306 -9.86 -0.52 -1.30
CA LYS A 306 -10.45 0.17 -2.43
C LYS A 306 -11.27 1.37 -1.93
N LEU A 307 -11.06 2.52 -2.56
CA LEU A 307 -11.85 3.73 -2.33
C LEU A 307 -13.17 3.66 -3.09
N SER A 308 -14.16 4.42 -2.63
CA SER A 308 -15.34 4.72 -3.43
C SER A 308 -14.92 5.45 -4.72
N PRO A 309 -15.69 5.35 -5.82
CA PRO A 309 -15.41 6.12 -7.04
C PRO A 309 -15.30 7.62 -6.79
N ASP A 310 -16.14 8.16 -5.90
CA ASP A 310 -16.16 9.58 -5.56
C ASP A 310 -14.89 10.01 -4.79
N ASP A 311 -14.46 9.22 -3.79
CA ASP A 311 -13.23 9.51 -3.05
C ASP A 311 -12.00 9.33 -3.93
N ALA A 312 -11.98 8.32 -4.81
CA ALA A 312 -10.91 8.15 -5.79
C ALA A 312 -10.80 9.36 -6.73
N ALA A 313 -11.94 9.92 -7.18
CA ALA A 313 -11.95 11.14 -8.00
C ALA A 313 -11.42 12.37 -7.23
N LYS A 314 -11.76 12.50 -5.94
CA LYS A 314 -11.22 13.57 -5.08
C LYS A 314 -9.72 13.43 -4.85
N VAL A 315 -9.21 12.22 -4.63
CA VAL A 315 -7.76 11.95 -4.51
C VAL A 315 -7.03 12.33 -5.79
N LEU A 316 -7.59 11.96 -6.95
CA LEU A 316 -7.04 12.34 -8.25
C LEU A 316 -6.99 13.86 -8.38
N LYS A 317 -8.10 14.54 -8.08
CA LYS A 317 -8.20 16.01 -8.13
C LYS A 317 -7.19 16.70 -7.21
N PHE A 318 -6.96 16.15 -6.01
CA PHE A 318 -5.97 16.68 -5.07
C PHE A 318 -4.52 16.57 -5.58
N GLY A 319 -4.22 15.50 -6.32
CA GLY A 319 -2.91 15.29 -6.96
C GLY A 319 -2.72 16.05 -8.28
N LEU A 320 -3.81 16.44 -8.95
CA LEU A 320 -3.75 17.19 -10.20
C LEU A 320 -3.26 18.62 -9.96
N LYS A 321 -2.11 18.92 -10.57
CA LYS A 321 -1.52 20.27 -10.65
C LYS A 321 -1.07 20.53 -12.07
N ASN A 322 -1.01 21.79 -12.47
CA ASN A 322 -0.42 22.13 -13.76
C ASN A 322 1.12 21.85 -13.72
N PRO A 323 1.77 21.65 -14.87
CA PRO A 323 3.18 21.24 -14.90
C PRO A 323 4.13 22.21 -14.18
N LYS A 324 3.86 23.52 -14.21
CA LYS A 324 4.71 24.53 -13.56
C LYS A 324 4.64 24.41 -12.04
N GLU A 325 3.43 24.34 -11.48
CA GLU A 325 3.23 24.12 -10.04
C GLU A 325 3.81 22.78 -9.59
N LYS A 326 3.56 21.70 -10.36
CA LYS A 326 4.11 20.38 -10.04
C LYS A 326 5.65 20.41 -10.01
N PHE A 327 6.28 21.15 -10.92
CA PHE A 327 7.73 21.28 -10.96
C PHE A 327 8.30 22.01 -9.74
N GLU A 328 7.64 23.07 -9.27
CA GLU A 328 8.05 23.77 -8.04
C GLU A 328 7.83 22.90 -6.79
N ASP A 329 6.70 22.20 -6.70
CA ASP A 329 6.47 21.23 -5.62
C ASP A 329 7.60 20.19 -5.53
N ILE A 330 8.05 19.62 -6.66
CA ILE A 330 9.13 18.62 -6.68
C ILE A 330 10.42 19.22 -6.11
N LYS A 331 10.73 20.49 -6.41
CA LYS A 331 11.92 21.16 -5.87
C LYS A 331 11.81 21.41 -4.36
N GLU A 332 10.63 21.79 -3.88
CA GLU A 332 10.38 21.99 -2.45
C GLU A 332 10.45 20.67 -1.67
N GLU A 333 9.85 19.62 -2.22
CA GLU A 333 9.87 18.28 -1.64
C GLU A 333 11.29 17.69 -1.61
N TRP A 334 12.10 17.93 -2.66
CA TRP A 334 13.51 17.55 -2.68
C TRP A 334 14.29 18.17 -1.52
N LYS A 335 14.08 19.46 -1.24
CA LYS A 335 14.76 20.16 -0.14
C LYS A 335 14.37 19.58 1.21
N SER A 336 13.09 19.28 1.41
CA SER A 336 12.56 18.77 2.68
C SER A 336 12.80 17.26 2.91
N LEU A 337 13.59 16.59 2.06
CA LEU A 337 14.11 15.25 2.37
C LEU A 337 15.35 15.27 3.27
N ASP A 338 15.93 16.46 3.52
CA ASP A 338 17.05 16.70 4.43
C ASP A 338 18.20 15.70 4.29
N HIS A 339 18.50 15.31 3.04
CA HIS A 339 19.51 14.31 2.71
C HIS A 339 20.89 14.59 3.31
N ARG A 340 21.22 15.87 3.56
CA ARG A 340 22.49 16.29 4.16
C ARG A 340 22.65 15.86 5.62
N GLU A 341 21.55 15.78 6.36
CA GLU A 341 21.56 15.41 7.79
C GLU A 341 21.45 13.90 8.02
N SER A 342 21.14 13.12 6.98
CA SER A 342 21.02 11.67 7.04
C SER A 342 22.32 11.01 7.49
N GLU A 343 22.29 10.33 8.64
CA GLU A 343 23.41 9.54 9.15
C GLU A 343 23.82 8.42 8.18
N PHE A 344 22.85 7.84 7.47
CA PHE A 344 23.10 6.79 6.47
C PHE A 344 23.87 7.32 5.26
N LEU A 345 23.48 8.48 4.74
CA LEU A 345 24.12 9.06 3.56
C LEU A 345 25.52 9.59 3.88
N ARG A 346 25.68 10.26 5.03
CA ARG A 346 26.98 10.71 5.53
C ARG A 346 27.93 9.54 5.78
N GLY A 347 27.44 8.50 6.47
CA GLY A 347 28.22 7.28 6.73
C GLY A 347 28.65 6.54 5.47
N GLY A 348 27.86 6.64 4.39
CA GLY A 348 28.21 6.08 3.08
C GLY A 348 29.03 6.98 2.17
N GLY A 349 29.37 8.21 2.59
CA GLY A 349 30.02 9.19 1.73
C GLY A 349 29.20 9.57 0.49
N ILE A 350 27.88 9.40 0.54
CA ILE A 350 26.99 9.71 -0.58
C ILE A 350 26.65 11.19 -0.54
N THR A 351 27.15 11.93 -1.53
CA THR A 351 26.85 13.34 -1.72
C THR A 351 26.03 13.55 -2.99
N PHE A 352 25.11 14.51 -2.95
CA PHE A 352 24.39 14.97 -4.14
C PHE A 352 25.11 16.16 -4.77
N SER A 353 24.79 16.44 -6.04
CA SER A 353 25.24 17.67 -6.69
C SER A 353 24.90 18.90 -5.85
N ALA A 354 25.79 19.90 -5.86
CA ALA A 354 25.57 21.17 -5.16
C ALA A 354 24.33 21.91 -5.67
N SER A 355 23.98 21.71 -6.95
CA SER A 355 22.74 22.22 -7.55
C SER A 355 21.56 21.34 -7.19
N THR A 356 20.52 21.95 -6.63
CA THR A 356 19.21 21.30 -6.40
C THR A 356 18.27 21.44 -7.60
N ASN A 357 18.71 22.06 -8.69
CA ASN A 357 17.89 22.20 -9.90
C ASN A 357 17.81 20.85 -10.64
N PRO A 358 16.64 20.51 -11.21
CA PRO A 358 16.51 19.35 -12.08
C PRO A 358 17.49 19.39 -13.25
N LEU A 359 17.89 18.20 -13.72
CA LEU A 359 18.79 18.07 -14.85
C LEU A 359 18.14 18.66 -16.11
N ALA A 360 18.82 19.60 -16.75
CA ALA A 360 18.43 20.09 -18.07
C ALA A 360 18.81 19.04 -19.13
N ILE A 361 17.85 18.70 -20.00
CA ILE A 361 18.03 17.77 -21.10
C ILE A 361 17.46 18.37 -22.38
N ASP A 362 18.13 18.16 -23.49
CA ASP A 362 17.66 18.61 -24.81
C ASP A 362 16.63 17.62 -25.35
N GLY A 363 15.38 18.09 -25.45
CA GLY A 363 14.30 17.38 -26.12
C GLY A 363 14.22 17.75 -27.60
N ARG A 364 13.73 16.82 -28.43
CA ARG A 364 13.33 17.11 -29.82
C ARG A 364 11.84 16.95 -29.97
N ARG A 365 11.17 17.96 -30.54
CA ARG A 365 9.77 17.87 -30.95
C ARG A 365 9.73 17.34 -32.38
N LEU A 366 9.15 16.16 -32.55
CA LEU A 366 8.92 15.60 -33.89
C LEU A 366 7.75 16.31 -34.57
N ASP A 367 7.82 16.45 -35.89
CA ASP A 367 6.72 17.02 -36.67
C ASP A 367 5.50 16.09 -36.62
N PRO A 368 4.27 16.64 -36.48
CA PRO A 368 3.07 15.83 -36.46
C PRO A 368 2.88 15.13 -37.82
N PRO A 369 2.41 13.87 -37.84
CA PRO A 369 2.06 13.20 -39.08
C PRO A 369 0.86 13.88 -39.74
N ARG A 370 0.71 13.66 -41.05
CA ARG A 370 -0.52 14.00 -41.78
C ARG A 370 -1.57 12.92 -41.50
N ILE A 371 -2.81 13.34 -41.29
CA ILE A 371 -3.96 12.44 -41.14
C ILE A 371 -4.70 12.38 -42.48
N GLU A 372 -4.93 11.17 -42.98
CA GLU A 372 -5.75 10.92 -44.17
C GLU A 372 -7.14 10.43 -43.76
N TYR A 373 -8.17 11.02 -44.34
CA TYR A 373 -9.58 10.71 -44.13
C TYR A 373 -10.19 10.08 -45.39
N GLY A 374 -11.46 9.68 -45.29
CA GLY A 374 -12.20 9.17 -46.43
C GLY A 374 -12.26 10.19 -47.57
N GLY A 375 -12.24 9.70 -48.81
CA GLY A 375 -12.23 10.53 -50.01
C GLY A 375 -10.86 11.16 -50.35
N GLY A 376 -9.78 10.73 -49.70
CA GLY A 376 -8.41 11.21 -49.96
C GLY A 376 -8.13 12.60 -49.38
N GLU A 377 -9.00 13.10 -48.49
CA GLU A 377 -8.77 14.35 -47.78
C GLU A 377 -7.65 14.18 -46.77
N THR A 378 -6.68 15.09 -46.78
CA THR A 378 -5.56 15.07 -45.83
C THR A 378 -5.53 16.33 -44.99
N GLU A 379 -5.17 16.19 -43.71
CA GLU A 379 -5.04 17.30 -42.78
C GLU A 379 -3.68 17.27 -42.10
N THR A 380 -3.02 18.43 -42.07
CA THR A 380 -1.85 18.64 -41.23
C THR A 380 -2.31 19.19 -39.88
N LEU A 381 -1.94 18.51 -38.80
CA LEU A 381 -2.40 18.87 -37.47
C LEU A 381 -1.86 20.23 -37.02
N GLN A 382 -2.76 21.19 -36.81
CA GLN A 382 -2.42 22.51 -36.26
C GLN A 382 -2.04 22.43 -34.78
N ARG A 383 -2.59 21.45 -34.05
CA ARG A 383 -2.28 21.17 -32.64
C ARG A 383 -1.68 19.77 -32.52
N PRO A 384 -0.43 19.64 -32.05
CA PRO A 384 0.19 18.33 -31.87
C PRO A 384 -0.67 17.41 -31.01
N GLY A 385 -0.91 16.18 -31.49
CA GLY A 385 -1.60 15.14 -30.74
C GLY A 385 -3.12 15.31 -30.59
N SER A 386 -3.75 16.28 -31.27
CA SER A 386 -5.20 16.47 -31.23
C SER A 386 -5.77 16.72 -32.62
N TRP A 387 -6.79 15.95 -32.99
CA TRP A 387 -7.59 16.11 -34.20
C TRP A 387 -9.02 15.68 -33.93
N ASN A 388 -9.95 16.00 -34.84
CA ASN A 388 -11.34 15.60 -34.72
C ASN A 388 -11.89 15.18 -36.09
N MET A 389 -13.10 14.62 -36.09
CA MET A 389 -13.78 14.16 -37.31
C MET A 389 -14.81 15.16 -37.83
N VAL A 390 -14.76 16.43 -37.39
CA VAL A 390 -15.76 17.43 -37.79
C VAL A 390 -15.61 17.69 -39.29
N ASN A 391 -16.70 17.49 -40.04
CA ASN A 391 -16.75 17.57 -41.50
C ASN A 391 -15.79 16.59 -42.21
N LYS A 392 -15.38 15.50 -41.55
CA LYS A 392 -14.54 14.44 -42.12
C LYS A 392 -15.29 13.12 -42.24
N THR A 393 -14.85 12.24 -43.13
CA THR A 393 -15.36 10.86 -43.26
C THR A 393 -14.29 9.84 -42.87
N LEU A 394 -14.71 8.63 -42.49
CA LEU A 394 -13.79 7.54 -42.20
C LEU A 394 -13.09 7.08 -43.47
N MET A 395 -11.80 6.72 -43.38
CA MET A 395 -11.01 6.20 -44.51
C MET A 395 -11.66 4.96 -45.15
N THR A 396 -12.24 4.09 -44.32
CA THR A 396 -13.02 2.94 -44.77
C THR A 396 -14.27 2.83 -43.90
N PRO A 397 -15.39 3.46 -44.31
CA PRO A 397 -16.61 3.43 -43.51
C PRO A 397 -17.28 2.06 -43.61
N ALA A 398 -17.85 1.60 -42.50
CA ALA A 398 -18.59 0.35 -42.46
C ALA A 398 -20.01 0.51 -43.04
N THR A 399 -20.57 -0.61 -43.49
CA THR A 399 -21.99 -0.72 -43.85
C THR A 399 -22.70 -1.57 -42.80
N ILE A 400 -23.58 -0.97 -42.00
CA ILE A 400 -24.29 -1.68 -40.94
C ILE A 400 -25.53 -2.32 -41.55
N LYS A 401 -25.59 -3.66 -41.56
CA LYS A 401 -26.73 -4.40 -42.12
C LYS A 401 -27.86 -4.55 -41.11
N SER A 402 -27.52 -4.79 -39.84
CA SER A 402 -28.46 -5.06 -38.74
C SER A 402 -27.94 -4.49 -37.42
N TRP A 403 -28.83 -4.04 -36.54
CA TRP A 403 -28.51 -3.50 -35.21
C TRP A 403 -29.65 -3.75 -34.23
N VAL A 404 -29.34 -3.80 -32.93
CA VAL A 404 -30.31 -3.97 -31.82
C VAL A 404 -29.92 -3.04 -30.68
N ILE A 405 -30.91 -2.49 -29.96
CA ILE A 405 -30.69 -1.75 -28.71
C ILE A 405 -31.42 -2.45 -27.57
N VAL A 406 -30.73 -2.54 -26.43
CA VAL A 406 -31.26 -3.02 -25.16
C VAL A 406 -31.14 -1.89 -24.15
N ASP A 407 -32.27 -1.40 -23.65
CA ASP A 407 -32.34 -0.35 -22.63
C ASP A 407 -32.56 -0.98 -21.25
N PHE A 408 -31.56 -0.89 -20.37
CA PHE A 408 -31.61 -1.40 -19.00
C PHE A 408 -32.11 -0.36 -17.99
N THR A 409 -32.53 0.82 -18.43
CA THR A 409 -33.00 1.87 -17.53
C THR A 409 -34.41 1.60 -17.02
N GLN A 410 -34.66 1.89 -15.74
CA GLN A 410 -36.00 1.80 -15.17
C GLN A 410 -36.82 3.02 -15.59
N GLY A 411 -37.53 2.89 -16.71
CA GLY A 411 -38.38 3.95 -17.27
C GLY A 411 -38.12 4.15 -18.75
N SER A 412 -38.59 3.19 -19.57
CA SER A 412 -38.49 3.27 -21.03
C SER A 412 -39.20 4.53 -21.54
N ASN A 413 -38.44 5.58 -21.83
CA ASN A 413 -38.91 6.74 -22.55
C ASN A 413 -38.59 6.55 -24.05
N SER A 414 -39.53 5.95 -24.77
CA SER A 414 -39.43 5.66 -26.21
C SER A 414 -39.09 6.90 -27.03
N THR A 415 -39.51 8.08 -26.58
CA THR A 415 -39.24 9.36 -27.26
C THR A 415 -37.77 9.78 -27.12
N LYS A 416 -37.19 9.68 -25.92
CA LYS A 416 -35.75 9.94 -25.70
C LYS A 416 -34.87 8.95 -26.48
N LEU A 417 -35.23 7.67 -26.48
CA LEU A 417 -34.52 6.64 -27.23
C LEU A 417 -34.57 6.91 -28.75
N THR A 418 -35.74 7.29 -29.26
CA THR A 418 -35.91 7.64 -30.68
C THR A 418 -35.09 8.89 -31.06
N MET A 419 -35.05 9.91 -30.20
CA MET A 419 -34.23 11.10 -30.43
C MET A 419 -32.72 10.77 -30.43
N PHE A 420 -32.26 9.99 -29.45
CA PHE A 420 -30.88 9.51 -29.41
C PHE A 420 -30.51 8.76 -30.68
N LEU A 421 -31.37 7.84 -31.13
CA LEU A 421 -31.17 7.06 -32.36
C LEU A 421 -31.06 7.93 -33.61
N LYS A 422 -31.97 8.90 -33.76
CA LYS A 422 -31.94 9.86 -34.87
C LYS A 422 -30.62 10.64 -34.88
N SER A 423 -30.19 11.14 -33.72
CA SER A 423 -28.92 11.88 -33.58
C SER A 423 -27.72 10.98 -33.88
N LEU A 424 -27.67 9.78 -33.32
CA LEU A 424 -26.59 8.83 -33.54
C LEU A 424 -26.45 8.47 -35.02
N PHE A 425 -27.55 8.12 -35.70
CA PHE A 425 -27.51 7.78 -37.12
C PHE A 425 -27.17 8.95 -38.02
N ALA A 426 -27.58 10.17 -37.65
CA ALA A 426 -27.15 11.38 -38.36
C ALA A 426 -25.62 11.56 -38.27
N GLU A 427 -25.03 11.40 -37.08
CA GLU A 427 -23.58 11.48 -36.91
C GLU A 427 -22.84 10.34 -37.64
N MET A 428 -23.34 9.11 -37.56
CA MET A 428 -22.75 7.98 -38.28
C MET A 428 -22.78 8.20 -39.80
N LYS A 429 -23.86 8.76 -40.33
CA LYS A 429 -23.96 9.12 -41.75
C LYS A 429 -22.94 10.19 -42.14
N LYS A 430 -22.71 11.22 -41.30
CA LYS A 430 -21.66 12.23 -41.54
C LYS A 430 -20.27 11.60 -41.63
N LEU A 431 -20.02 10.54 -40.86
CA LEU A 431 -18.76 9.79 -40.90
C LEU A 431 -18.63 8.83 -42.10
N GLY A 432 -19.64 8.77 -42.97
CA GLY A 432 -19.67 7.89 -44.16
C GLY A 432 -20.27 6.51 -43.92
N ILE A 433 -20.72 6.18 -42.70
CA ILE A 433 -21.34 4.89 -42.39
C ILE A 433 -22.71 4.81 -43.06
N SER A 434 -22.97 3.70 -43.75
CA SER A 434 -24.16 3.54 -44.60
C SER A 434 -25.10 2.43 -44.13
N ASN A 435 -26.29 2.39 -44.74
CA ASN A 435 -27.37 1.41 -44.51
C ASN A 435 -28.01 1.42 -43.10
N LEU A 436 -28.03 2.60 -42.48
CA LEU A 436 -28.68 2.82 -41.18
C LEU A 436 -30.19 2.99 -41.38
N ARG A 437 -30.96 1.90 -41.22
CA ARG A 437 -32.42 1.99 -41.14
C ARG A 437 -32.81 2.73 -39.85
N THR A 438 -33.50 3.85 -39.99
CA THR A 438 -33.88 4.75 -38.88
C THR A 438 -35.08 4.27 -38.06
N THR A 439 -35.81 3.28 -38.56
CA THR A 439 -36.95 2.67 -37.85
C THR A 439 -36.48 1.45 -37.05
N PRO A 440 -36.44 1.52 -35.70
CA PRO A 440 -36.23 0.33 -34.88
C PRO A 440 -37.33 -0.68 -35.16
N SER A 441 -36.94 -1.92 -35.46
CA SER A 441 -37.83 -3.07 -35.31
C SER A 441 -38.00 -3.30 -33.82
N TYR A 442 -39.10 -2.80 -33.22
CA TYR A 442 -39.36 -3.03 -31.80
C TYR A 442 -39.53 -4.54 -31.56
N GLY A 443 -38.51 -5.16 -30.98
CA GLY A 443 -38.66 -6.45 -30.29
C GLY A 443 -39.40 -6.23 -28.99
N GLN A 444 -40.39 -7.07 -28.70
CA GLN A 444 -41.18 -7.04 -27.46
C GLN A 444 -40.28 -6.97 -26.21
N ARG A 445 -40.80 -6.32 -25.16
CA ARG A 445 -40.26 -6.37 -23.79
C ARG A 445 -39.80 -7.80 -23.47
N LEU A 446 -38.50 -7.98 -23.23
CA LEU A 446 -37.98 -9.18 -22.58
C LEU A 446 -38.39 -9.11 -21.10
N ASN A 447 -39.64 -9.50 -20.81
CA ASN A 447 -40.17 -9.55 -19.44
C ASN A 447 -39.57 -10.68 -18.58
N HIS A 448 -38.67 -11.50 -19.13
CA HIS A 448 -38.10 -12.66 -18.42
C HIS A 448 -36.64 -12.89 -18.79
N ILE A 449 -35.74 -12.06 -18.27
CA ILE A 449 -34.37 -12.49 -17.98
C ILE A 449 -33.99 -11.79 -16.67
N PHE A 450 -34.35 -12.38 -15.54
CA PHE A 450 -33.58 -12.49 -14.29
C PHE A 450 -34.32 -13.41 -13.34
#